data_AF-A0A257NRA8-F1
#
_entry.id   AF-A0A257NRA8-F1
#
_cell.length_a   1.000
_cell.length_b   1.000
_cell.length_c   1.000
_cell.angle_alpha   90.00
_cell.angle_beta   90.00
_cell.angle_gamma   90.00
#
_symmetry.space_group_name_H-M   'P 1'
#
loop_
_entity.id
_entity.type
_entity.pdbx_description
1 polymer ?
#
loop_
_entity_poly.entity_id
_entity_poly.type
_entity_poly.pdbx_seq_one_letter_code
_entity_poly.pdbx_strand_id
1 'polypeptide(L)'
;MSVQILRAVTQHVNYLAMVRKCLAEGGEYCKCTDHHNCGFGKWYDGDGGVLIREMASPGAEALWAEIAVHHAAFHDASIAAVMTREGDGTIQEREAEMVQCSTLLVNRLLELDAMAPKMGPFSRVPGAATRR
;
A
#
# COMPACT_ATOMS: atom_id res chain seq x y z
N MET A 1 7.17 -10.64 -7.00
CA MET A 1 6.22 -9.68 -6.40
C MET A 1 6.95 -8.69 -5.49
N SER A 2 7.86 -9.18 -4.64
CA SER A 2 8.66 -8.41 -3.67
C SER A 2 9.11 -7.00 -4.04
N VAL A 3 9.64 -6.76 -5.25
CA VAL A 3 10.13 -5.42 -5.62
C VAL A 3 8.99 -4.39 -5.76
N GLN A 4 7.83 -4.78 -6.30
CA GLN A 4 6.71 -3.84 -6.46
C GLN A 4 6.01 -3.57 -5.13
N ILE A 5 5.85 -4.61 -4.30
CA ILE A 5 5.31 -4.45 -2.94
C ILE A 5 6.24 -3.58 -2.09
N LEU A 6 7.56 -3.79 -2.16
CA LEU A 6 8.54 -2.94 -1.48
C LEU A 6 8.46 -1.49 -1.96
N ARG A 7 8.26 -1.26 -3.26
CA ARG A 7 8.06 0.08 -3.81
C ARG A 7 6.78 0.72 -3.28
N ALA A 8 5.68 -0.03 -3.23
CA ALA A 8 4.41 0.42 -2.69
C ALA A 8 4.55 0.84 -1.21
N VAL A 9 5.13 -0.03 -0.38
CA VAL A 9 5.40 0.26 1.04
C VAL A 9 6.30 1.49 1.20
N THR A 10 7.34 1.61 0.37
CA THR A 10 8.25 2.78 0.40
C THR A 10 7.51 4.08 0.06
N GLN A 11 6.73 4.08 -1.03
CA GLN A 11 5.94 5.24 -1.45
C GLN A 11 4.93 5.66 -0.37
N HIS A 12 4.30 4.67 0.26
CA HIS A 12 3.34 4.86 1.33
C HIS A 12 3.98 5.45 2.60
N VAL A 13 5.11 4.90 3.06
CA VAL A 13 5.84 5.44 4.23
C VAL A 13 6.33 6.87 3.97
N ASN A 14 6.80 7.16 2.75
CA ASN A 14 7.20 8.52 2.38
C ASN A 14 6.01 9.50 2.37
N TYR A 15 4.84 9.06 1.90
CA TYR A 15 3.64 9.87 1.93
C TYR A 15 3.19 10.15 3.38
N LEU A 16 3.18 9.13 4.25
CA LEU A 16 2.89 9.29 5.67
C LEU A 16 3.84 10.31 6.33
N ALA A 17 5.14 10.21 6.06
CA ALA A 17 6.12 11.16 6.59
C ALA A 17 5.87 12.60 6.11
N MET A 18 5.48 12.76 4.84
CA MET A 18 5.10 14.05 4.27
C MET A 18 3.86 14.64 4.97
N VAL A 19 2.80 13.84 5.15
CA VAL A 19 1.58 14.30 5.84
C VAL A 19 1.89 14.69 7.28
N ARG A 20 2.66 13.88 8.03
CA ARG A 20 3.05 14.19 9.41
C ARG A 20 3.86 15.49 9.51
N LYS A 21 4.82 15.69 8.60
CA LYS A 21 5.59 16.93 8.53
C LYS A 21 4.66 18.13 8.30
N CYS A 22 3.74 18.00 7.37
CA CYS A 22 2.80 19.05 7.05
C CYS A 22 1.84 19.37 8.21
N LEU A 23 1.36 18.35 8.95
CA LEU A 23 0.57 18.57 10.17
C LEU A 23 1.38 19.33 11.22
N ALA A 24 2.67 19.05 11.36
CA ALA A 24 3.56 19.78 12.27
C ALA A 24 3.85 21.23 11.83
N GLU A 25 3.65 21.54 10.54
CA GLU A 25 3.81 22.88 9.95
C GLU A 25 2.46 23.61 9.79
N GLY A 26 1.38 23.12 10.40
CA GLY A 26 0.08 23.77 10.44
C GLY A 26 -0.89 23.45 9.30
N GLY A 27 -0.60 22.41 8.49
CA GLY A 27 -1.55 21.80 7.54
C GLY A 27 -1.89 22.63 6.28
N GLU A 28 -1.61 23.94 6.27
CA GLU A 28 -2.13 24.90 5.29
C GLU A 28 -1.68 24.63 3.84
N TYR A 29 -0.57 23.92 3.65
CA TYR A 29 0.02 23.62 2.33
C TYR A 29 0.04 22.13 1.99
N CYS A 30 -0.70 21.29 2.71
CA CYS A 30 -0.74 19.87 2.41
C CYS A 30 -1.44 19.56 1.09
N LYS A 31 -0.69 18.98 0.17
CA LYS A 31 -1.25 18.39 -1.06
C LYS A 31 -1.48 16.90 -0.85
N CYS A 32 -2.55 16.57 -0.13
CA CYS A 32 -3.05 15.20 -0.12
C CYS A 32 -3.48 14.80 -1.54
N THR A 33 -3.24 13.54 -1.88
CA THR A 33 -3.57 12.97 -3.18
C THR A 33 -4.66 11.93 -2.99
N ASP A 34 -5.54 11.79 -3.97
CA ASP A 34 -6.51 10.70 -3.99
C ASP A 34 -5.80 9.34 -4.14
N HIS A 35 -6.35 8.30 -3.51
CA HIS A 35 -5.74 6.98 -3.48
C HIS A 35 -5.49 6.38 -4.88
N HIS A 36 -6.34 6.60 -5.88
CA HIS A 36 -6.09 6.11 -7.25
C HIS A 36 -4.96 6.87 -7.95
N ASN A 37 -4.69 8.10 -7.53
CA ASN A 37 -3.72 8.98 -8.18
C ASN A 37 -2.30 8.83 -7.64
N CYS A 38 -2.11 8.11 -6.53
CA CYS A 38 -0.79 7.82 -5.98
C CYS A 38 -0.07 6.76 -6.82
N GLY A 39 1.25 6.65 -6.64
CA GLY A 39 2.06 5.68 -7.40
C GLY A 39 1.62 4.23 -7.21
N PHE A 40 1.15 3.91 -6.00
CA PHE A 40 0.60 2.59 -5.67
C PHE A 40 -0.80 2.39 -6.28
N GLY A 41 -1.70 3.36 -6.17
CA GLY A 41 -3.06 3.28 -6.75
C GLY A 41 -3.04 3.06 -8.25
N LYS A 42 -2.19 3.79 -8.97
CA LYS A 42 -2.00 3.60 -10.43
C LYS A 42 -1.52 2.19 -10.77
N TRP A 43 -0.65 1.62 -9.94
CA TRP A 43 -0.20 0.24 -10.12
C TRP A 43 -1.31 -0.76 -9.76
N TYR A 44 -2.05 -0.52 -8.67
CA TYR A 44 -3.17 -1.33 -8.22
C TYR A 44 -4.25 -1.44 -9.31
N ASP A 45 -4.66 -0.32 -9.90
CA ASP A 45 -5.68 -0.29 -10.95
C ASP A 45 -5.19 -0.84 -12.31
N GLY A 46 -3.87 -0.93 -12.48
CA GLY A 46 -3.22 -1.43 -13.69
C GLY A 46 -2.60 -2.81 -13.51
N ASP A 47 -1.27 -2.86 -13.60
CA ASP A 47 -0.47 -4.10 -13.62
C ASP A 47 -0.68 -4.99 -12.38
N GLY A 48 -0.96 -4.39 -11.22
CA GLY A 48 -1.23 -5.11 -9.98
C GLY A 48 -2.44 -6.04 -10.09
N GLY A 49 -3.54 -5.55 -10.65
CA GLY A 49 -4.73 -6.37 -10.87
C GLY A 49 -4.53 -7.50 -11.89
N VAL A 50 -3.58 -7.37 -12.82
CA VAL A 50 -3.18 -8.47 -13.72
C VAL A 50 -2.44 -9.55 -12.93
N LEU A 51 -1.44 -9.15 -12.15
CA LEU A 51 -0.63 -10.08 -11.34
C LEU A 51 -1.47 -10.91 -10.37
N ILE A 52 -2.46 -10.31 -9.73
CA ILE A 52 -3.34 -11.03 -8.79
C ILE A 52 -4.21 -12.07 -9.50
N ARG A 53 -4.75 -11.71 -10.68
CA ARG A 53 -5.49 -12.66 -11.51
C ARG A 53 -4.62 -13.84 -11.96
N GLU A 54 -3.35 -13.58 -12.30
CA GLU A 54 -2.38 -14.61 -12.67
C GLU A 54 -2.03 -15.57 -11.52
N MET A 55 -2.11 -15.11 -10.26
CA MET A 55 -1.93 -16.00 -9.11
C MET A 55 -3.05 -17.05 -8.99
N ALA A 56 -4.23 -16.79 -9.59
CA ALA A 56 -5.40 -17.68 -9.56
C ALA A 56 -5.73 -18.21 -8.15
N SER A 57 -5.56 -17.36 -7.13
CA SER A 57 -5.71 -17.72 -5.72
C SER A 57 -6.83 -16.91 -5.09
N PRO A 58 -7.91 -17.54 -4.62
CA PRO A 58 -9.01 -16.84 -3.94
C PRO A 58 -8.54 -16.06 -2.71
N GLY A 59 -7.50 -16.54 -2.02
CA GLY A 59 -6.91 -15.80 -0.88
C GLY A 59 -6.19 -14.53 -1.32
N ALA A 60 -5.50 -14.56 -2.47
CA ALA A 60 -4.85 -13.37 -3.01
C ALA A 60 -5.87 -12.34 -3.49
N GLU A 61 -6.97 -12.77 -4.12
CA GLU A 61 -8.08 -11.89 -4.52
C GLU A 61 -8.77 -11.24 -3.31
N ALA A 62 -8.98 -12.01 -2.23
CA ALA A 62 -9.55 -11.48 -0.99
C ALA A 62 -8.63 -10.42 -0.36
N LEU A 63 -7.33 -10.73 -0.20
CA LEU A 63 -6.36 -9.76 0.30
C LEU A 63 -6.25 -8.52 -0.60
N TRP A 64 -6.33 -8.70 -1.91
CA TRP A 64 -6.33 -7.59 -2.87
C TRP A 64 -7.49 -6.63 -2.63
N ALA A 65 -8.71 -7.16 -2.45
CA ALA A 65 -9.87 -6.35 -2.12
C ALA A 65 -9.72 -5.62 -0.77
N GLU A 66 -9.18 -6.28 0.26
CA GLU A 66 -8.89 -5.64 1.56
C GLU A 66 -7.85 -4.52 1.45
N ILE A 67 -6.82 -4.70 0.61
CA ILE A 67 -5.81 -3.69 0.35
C ILE A 67 -6.45 -2.41 -0.22
N ALA A 68 -7.39 -2.50 -1.16
CA ALA A 68 -8.10 -1.32 -1.66
C ALA A 68 -8.86 -0.59 -0.54
N VAL A 69 -9.54 -1.31 0.34
CA VAL A 69 -10.29 -0.72 1.47
C VAL A 69 -9.36 0.03 2.40
N HIS A 70 -8.25 -0.58 2.82
CA HIS A 70 -7.30 0.06 3.73
C HIS A 70 -6.54 1.20 3.07
N HIS A 71 -6.28 1.11 1.77
CA HIS A 71 -5.65 2.18 1.00
C HIS A 71 -6.55 3.42 0.90
N ALA A 72 -7.83 3.25 0.57
CA ALA A 72 -8.79 4.35 0.56
C ALA A 72 -8.91 4.99 1.96
N ALA A 73 -9.11 4.17 3.00
CA ALA A 73 -9.24 4.65 4.38
C ALA A 73 -8.02 5.45 4.86
N PHE A 74 -6.82 5.03 4.48
CA PHE A 74 -5.60 5.78 4.80
C PHE A 74 -5.56 7.17 4.14
N HIS A 75 -5.92 7.25 2.86
CA HIS A 75 -5.96 8.53 2.14
C HIS A 75 -7.04 9.45 2.70
N ASP A 76 -8.23 8.92 3.00
CA ASP A 76 -9.31 9.66 3.62
C ASP A 76 -8.93 10.19 5.02
N ALA A 77 -8.31 9.35 5.85
CA ALA A 77 -7.80 9.75 7.16
C ALA A 77 -6.72 10.83 7.06
N SER A 78 -5.84 10.75 6.05
CA SER A 78 -4.81 11.76 5.80
C SER A 78 -5.43 13.12 5.42
N ILE A 79 -6.45 13.11 4.55
CA ILE A 79 -7.18 14.32 4.17
C ILE A 79 -7.91 14.90 5.38
N ALA A 80 -8.60 14.07 6.16
CA ALA A 80 -9.30 14.50 7.36
C ALA A 80 -8.36 15.12 8.39
N ALA A 81 -7.19 14.51 8.61
CA ALA A 81 -6.15 15.04 9.51
C ALA A 81 -5.68 16.43 9.06
N VAL A 82 -5.42 16.61 7.76
CA VAL A 82 -4.97 17.89 7.20
C VAL A 82 -6.05 18.98 7.25
N MET A 83 -7.31 18.60 7.09
CA MET A 83 -8.44 19.54 7.16
C MET A 83 -8.77 19.96 8.60
N THR A 84 -8.19 19.28 9.59
CA THR A 84 -8.34 19.63 11.00
C THR A 84 -7.52 20.90 11.28
N ARG A 85 -8.16 21.92 11.87
CA ARG A 85 -7.51 23.22 12.12
C ARG A 85 -6.54 23.14 13.28
N GLU A 86 -5.44 23.89 13.21
CA GLU A 86 -4.54 24.06 14.36
C GLU A 86 -5.31 24.50 15.62
N GLY A 87 -5.04 23.84 16.74
CA GLY A 87 -5.72 24.09 18.02
C GLY A 87 -6.98 23.27 18.25
N ASP A 88 -7.46 22.53 17.25
CA ASP A 88 -8.44 21.48 17.45
C ASP A 88 -7.75 20.30 18.15
N GLY A 89 -8.19 19.95 19.37
CA GLY A 89 -7.60 18.88 20.19
C GLY A 89 -7.72 17.48 19.58
N THR A 90 -8.28 17.37 18.37
CA THR A 90 -8.49 16.14 17.63
C THR A 90 -7.35 15.79 16.66
N ILE A 91 -6.36 16.68 16.43
CA ILE A 91 -5.24 16.42 15.51
C ILE A 91 -4.50 15.12 15.88
N GLN A 92 -4.26 14.89 17.18
CA GLN A 92 -3.57 13.68 17.65
C GLN A 92 -4.39 12.41 17.40
N GLU A 93 -5.72 12.48 17.54
CA GLU A 93 -6.62 11.37 17.25
C GLU A 93 -6.64 11.06 15.75
N ARG A 94 -6.66 12.09 14.90
CA ARG A 94 -6.61 11.95 13.44
C ARG A 94 -5.27 11.42 12.96
N GLU A 95 -4.15 11.85 13.55
CA GLU A 95 -2.84 11.29 13.26
C GLU A 95 -2.78 9.81 13.66
N ALA A 96 -3.35 9.45 14.82
CA ALA A 96 -3.41 8.05 15.26
C ALA A 96 -4.24 7.18 14.31
N GLU A 97 -5.40 7.65 13.88
CA GLU A 97 -6.27 6.99 12.89
C GLU A 97 -5.50 6.75 11.57
N MET A 98 -4.84 7.79 11.04
CA MET A 98 -4.01 7.68 9.84
C MET A 98 -2.90 6.63 9.99
N VAL A 99 -2.19 6.61 11.13
CA VAL A 99 -1.12 5.64 11.39
C VAL A 99 -1.66 4.21 11.51
N GLN A 100 -2.85 4.03 12.09
CA GLN A 100 -3.51 2.73 12.16
C GLN A 100 -3.89 2.21 10.76
N CYS A 101 -4.55 3.03 9.94
CA CYS A 101 -4.88 2.67 8.55
C CYS A 101 -3.61 2.33 7.75
N SER A 102 -2.55 3.11 7.92
CA SER A 102 -1.24 2.86 7.31
C SER A 102 -0.67 1.49 7.69
N THR A 103 -0.72 1.15 8.97
CA THR A 103 -0.20 -0.13 9.48
C THR A 103 -0.99 -1.31 8.91
N LEU A 104 -2.31 -1.22 8.86
CA LEU A 104 -3.17 -2.25 8.28
C LEU A 104 -2.86 -2.48 6.79
N LEU A 105 -2.71 -1.39 6.02
CA LEU A 105 -2.35 -1.48 4.61
C LEU A 105 -1.00 -2.18 4.41
N VAL A 106 0.04 -1.77 5.15
CA VAL A 106 1.37 -2.37 5.04
C VAL A 106 1.33 -3.85 5.41
N ASN A 107 0.60 -4.23 6.46
CA ASN A 107 0.48 -5.64 6.84
C ASN A 107 -0.15 -6.49 5.73
N ARG A 108 -1.23 -6.00 5.09
CA ARG A 108 -1.87 -6.72 3.98
C ARG A 108 -0.99 -6.82 2.75
N LEU A 109 -0.22 -5.78 2.45
CA LEU A 109 0.79 -5.82 1.39
C LEU A 109 1.88 -6.87 1.65
N LEU A 110 2.35 -6.98 2.90
CA LEU A 110 3.36 -7.98 3.28
C LEU A 110 2.80 -9.41 3.28
N GLU A 111 1.56 -9.61 3.72
CA GLU A 111 0.86 -10.89 3.64
C GLU A 111 0.70 -11.34 2.18
N LEU A 112 0.31 -10.41 1.30
CA LEU A 112 0.20 -10.68 -0.13
C LEU A 112 1.56 -11.06 -0.74
N ASP A 113 2.64 -10.36 -0.38
CA ASP A 113 3.99 -10.73 -0.85
C ASP A 113 4.43 -12.11 -0.36
N ALA A 114 4.06 -12.48 0.87
CA ALA A 114 4.36 -13.79 1.43
C ALA A 114 3.63 -14.93 0.69
N MET A 115 2.48 -14.64 0.07
CA MET A 115 1.75 -15.59 -0.79
C MET A 115 2.37 -15.75 -2.17
N ALA A 116 3.16 -14.79 -2.64
CA ALA A 116 3.83 -14.91 -3.92
C ALA A 116 4.86 -16.05 -3.87
N PRO A 117 4.94 -16.90 -4.90
CA PRO A 117 6.02 -17.87 -4.97
C PRO A 117 7.34 -17.11 -4.90
N LYS A 118 8.14 -17.39 -3.86
CA LYS A 118 9.49 -16.83 -3.73
C LYS A 118 10.26 -17.25 -4.98
N MET A 119 10.42 -16.34 -5.93
CA MET A 119 11.35 -16.50 -7.02
C MET A 119 12.76 -16.51 -6.41
N GLY A 120 13.17 -17.67 -5.92
CA GLY A 120 14.55 -17.92 -5.57
C GLY A 120 15.38 -17.91 -6.86
N PRO A 121 16.63 -17.45 -6.82
CA PRO A 121 17.50 -17.38 -8.00
C PRO A 121 17.82 -18.75 -8.65
N PHE A 122 17.30 -19.86 -8.11
CA PHE A 122 17.61 -21.24 -8.52
C PHE A 122 16.39 -22.19 -8.58
N SER A 123 15.17 -21.69 -8.79
CA SER A 123 14.05 -22.62 -9.07
C SER A 123 14.20 -23.19 -10.48
N ARG A 124 14.60 -24.46 -10.54
CA ARG A 124 15.15 -25.18 -11.70
C ARG A 124 14.18 -25.27 -12.87
N VAL A 125 14.74 -25.12 -14.06
CA VAL A 125 14.13 -25.50 -15.35
C VAL A 125 13.82 -27.00 -15.36
N PRO A 126 12.58 -27.45 -15.57
CA PRO A 126 12.31 -28.84 -15.92
C PRO A 126 12.49 -28.99 -17.43
N GLY A 127 13.64 -29.56 -17.85
CA GLY A 127 13.89 -29.69 -19.29
C GLY A 127 15.26 -30.23 -19.69
N ALA A 128 15.84 -31.17 -18.94
CA ALA A 128 16.94 -31.98 -19.45
C ALA A 128 16.38 -33.32 -19.93
N ALA A 129 15.84 -33.33 -21.15
CA ALA A 129 15.56 -34.56 -21.88
C ALA A 129 16.87 -35.32 -22.08
N THR A 130 17.11 -36.36 -21.28
CA THR A 130 18.09 -37.39 -21.61
C THR A 130 17.37 -38.46 -22.41
N ARG A 131 17.48 -38.35 -23.74
CA ARG A 131 17.29 -39.50 -24.63
C ARG A 131 18.35 -40.54 -24.27
N ARG A 132 17.92 -41.78 -24.05
CA ARG A 132 18.71 -42.98 -24.30
C ARG A 132 17.92 -43.87 -25.23
#